data_AF-A0A9P9S1Q5-F1
#
_entry.id   AF-A0A9P9S1Q5-F1
#
_cell.length_a   1.000
_cell.length_b   1.000
_cell.length_c   1.000
_cell.angle_alpha   90.00
_cell.angle_beta   90.00
_cell.angle_gamma   90.00
#
_symmetry.space_group_name_H-M   'P 1'
#
loop_
_entity.id
_entity.type
_entity.pdbx_description
1 polymer ?
#
loop_
_entity_poly.entity_id
_entity_poly.type
_entity_poly.pdbx_seq_one_letter_code
_entity_poly.pdbx_strand_id
1 'polypeptide(L)'
;MKSFLVLHSLAAFCTLSNAYKLSLYGGQSCRGQSLGSREMKVDSGCQRDFAGNGASVVIKTDEGNKDFGNVVVFFEGDDCKPSNIMQDGAAFVFEDGCWTGNYGSFEVWDLWKVEG
;
A
#
# COMPACT_ATOMS: atom_id res chain seq x y z
N MET A 1 33.45 -44.86 -8.23
CA MET A 1 32.46 -44.24 -7.34
C MET A 1 32.69 -42.75 -7.30
N LYS A 2 31.73 -41.94 -7.76
CA LYS A 2 31.41 -40.58 -7.28
C LYS A 2 30.29 -40.01 -8.17
N SER A 3 29.05 -40.26 -7.76
CA SER A 3 27.88 -39.57 -8.28
C SER A 3 27.88 -38.14 -7.76
N PHE A 4 27.90 -37.16 -8.67
CA PHE A 4 27.62 -35.76 -8.34
C PHE A 4 26.13 -35.51 -8.54
N LEU A 5 25.39 -35.46 -7.43
CA LEU A 5 24.02 -34.96 -7.40
C LEU A 5 24.07 -33.43 -7.42
N VAL A 6 23.76 -32.83 -8.57
CA VAL A 6 23.58 -31.37 -8.68
C VAL A 6 22.13 -31.07 -8.31
N LEU A 7 21.88 -30.71 -7.04
CA LEU A 7 20.62 -30.10 -6.63
C LEU A 7 20.48 -28.73 -7.31
N HIS A 8 19.66 -28.65 -8.35
CA HIS A 8 19.17 -27.39 -8.87
C HIS A 8 18.08 -26.89 -7.92
N SER A 9 18.44 -25.98 -7.00
CA SER A 9 17.48 -25.22 -6.22
C SER A 9 16.62 -24.39 -7.17
N LEU A 10 15.36 -24.80 -7.38
CA LEU A 10 14.32 -23.92 -7.91
C LEU A 10 14.12 -22.80 -6.88
N ALA A 11 14.77 -21.66 -7.10
CA ALA A 11 14.36 -20.43 -6.46
C ALA A 11 12.97 -20.08 -7.01
N ALA A 12 11.93 -20.46 -6.27
CA ALA A 12 10.59 -19.97 -6.52
C ALA A 12 10.64 -18.44 -6.39
N PHE A 13 10.70 -17.74 -7.52
CA PHE A 13 10.35 -16.33 -7.57
C PHE A 13 8.87 -16.26 -7.21
N CYS A 14 8.57 -16.10 -5.92
CA CYS A 14 7.29 -15.56 -5.52
C CYS A 14 7.19 -14.20 -6.21
N THR A 15 6.41 -14.12 -7.27
CA THR A 15 6.02 -12.86 -7.88
C THR A 15 5.31 -12.09 -6.79
N LEU A 16 6.01 -11.15 -6.16
CA LEU A 16 5.46 -10.20 -5.20
C LEU A 16 4.48 -9.34 -5.99
N SER A 17 3.25 -9.80 -6.08
CA SER A 17 2.19 -9.11 -6.80
C SER A 17 1.83 -7.85 -6.04
N ASN A 18 1.53 -6.79 -6.77
CA ASN A 18 0.93 -5.60 -6.17
C ASN A 18 -0.43 -5.96 -5.55
N ALA A 19 -0.77 -5.33 -4.43
CA ALA A 19 -2.06 -5.50 -3.74
C ALA A 19 -3.02 -4.37 -4.11
N TYR A 20 -2.50 -3.14 -4.26
CA TYR A 20 -3.28 -1.94 -4.53
C TYR A 20 -2.73 -1.10 -5.67
N LYS A 21 -3.63 -0.49 -6.42
CA LYS A 21 -3.36 0.66 -7.28
C LYS A 21 -3.99 1.91 -6.67
N LEU A 22 -3.13 2.86 -6.31
CA LEU A 22 -3.52 4.14 -5.71
C LEU A 22 -3.47 5.24 -6.75
N SER A 23 -4.51 6.08 -6.81
CA SER A 23 -4.46 7.37 -7.53
C SER A 23 -4.58 8.51 -6.52
N LEU A 24 -3.59 9.38 -6.49
CA LEU A 24 -3.34 10.34 -5.42
C LEU A 24 -3.72 11.75 -5.91
N TYR A 25 -4.40 12.52 -5.06
CA TYR A 25 -4.92 13.85 -5.40
C TYR A 25 -4.57 14.88 -4.33
N GLY A 26 -4.29 16.10 -4.77
CA GLY A 26 -4.00 17.24 -3.89
C GLY A 26 -5.23 18.02 -3.41
N GLY A 27 -6.42 17.68 -3.92
CA GLY A 27 -7.70 18.18 -3.39
C GLY A 27 -8.47 17.09 -2.66
N GLN A 28 -9.49 17.49 -1.90
CA GLN A 28 -10.37 16.56 -1.20
C GLN A 28 -11.33 15.84 -2.15
N SER A 29 -11.88 14.71 -1.70
CA SER A 29 -12.89 13.93 -2.44
C SER A 29 -12.44 13.53 -3.86
N CYS A 30 -11.14 13.27 -4.03
CA CYS A 30 -10.50 12.86 -5.28
C CYS A 30 -10.73 13.86 -6.42
N ARG A 31 -10.78 15.14 -6.06
CA ARG A 31 -10.88 16.29 -6.97
C ARG A 31 -9.58 17.10 -6.94
N GLY A 32 -9.43 17.98 -7.93
CA GLY A 32 -8.27 18.86 -8.05
C GLY A 32 -7.08 18.21 -8.76
N GLN A 33 -5.87 18.67 -8.45
CA GLN A 33 -4.64 18.22 -9.11
C GLN A 33 -4.40 16.73 -8.84
N SER A 34 -4.18 15.94 -9.89
CA SER A 34 -3.62 14.60 -9.78
C SER A 34 -2.13 14.69 -9.43
N LEU A 35 -1.74 14.01 -8.36
CA LEU A 35 -0.35 13.93 -7.89
C LEU A 35 0.37 12.73 -8.52
N GLY A 36 -0.38 11.73 -8.95
CA GLY A 36 0.11 10.56 -9.68
C GLY A 36 -0.59 9.28 -9.27
N SER A 37 -0.07 8.16 -9.76
CA SER A 37 -0.50 6.82 -9.34
C SER A 37 0.68 6.00 -8.82
N ARG A 38 0.37 5.03 -7.96
CA ARG A 38 1.33 4.09 -7.37
C ARG A 38 0.72 2.70 -7.30
N GLU A 39 1.52 1.70 -7.62
CA GLU A 39 1.22 0.31 -7.32
C GLU A 39 1.93 -0.04 -6.01
N MET A 40 1.19 -0.65 -5.10
CA MET A 40 1.61 -0.83 -3.72
C MET A 40 1.35 -2.27 -3.26
N LYS A 41 2.25 -2.76 -2.41
CA LYS A 41 2.20 -4.06 -1.73
C LYS A 41 2.77 -3.90 -0.31
N VAL A 42 2.59 -4.92 0.53
CA VAL A 42 2.97 -4.89 1.96
C VAL A 42 4.43 -4.50 2.20
N ASP A 43 5.35 -4.87 1.30
CA ASP A 43 6.78 -4.59 1.39
C ASP A 43 7.21 -3.34 0.59
N SER A 44 6.27 -2.53 0.10
CA SER A 44 6.57 -1.25 -0.56
C SER A 44 7.20 -0.22 0.38
N GLY A 45 7.04 -0.40 1.69
CA GLY A 45 7.53 0.52 2.72
C GLY A 45 6.79 1.85 2.75
N CYS A 46 7.20 2.72 3.68
CA CYS A 46 6.61 4.04 3.89
C CYS A 46 6.76 4.96 2.67
N GLN A 47 5.63 5.44 2.14
CA GLN A 47 5.59 6.36 1.01
C GLN A 47 5.44 7.81 1.48
N ARG A 48 6.31 8.67 0.96
CA ARG A 48 6.43 10.09 1.38
C ARG A 48 6.31 11.08 0.22
N ASP A 49 6.11 10.58 -0.99
CA ASP A 49 6.27 11.34 -2.24
C ASP A 49 5.36 12.58 -2.35
N PHE A 50 4.35 12.70 -1.49
CA PHE A 50 3.41 13.81 -1.46
C PHE A 50 3.11 14.33 -0.05
N ALA A 51 4.05 14.15 0.89
CA ALA A 51 3.89 14.61 2.25
C ALA A 51 3.51 16.09 2.32
N GLY A 52 2.39 16.39 2.98
CA GLY A 52 1.83 17.74 3.10
C GLY A 52 1.08 18.26 1.87
N ASN A 53 1.06 17.52 0.76
CA ASN A 53 0.34 17.86 -0.47
C ASN A 53 -0.78 16.88 -0.81
N GLY A 54 -0.75 15.65 -0.28
CA GLY A 54 -1.77 14.62 -0.51
C GLY A 54 -3.03 14.86 0.30
N ALA A 55 -4.19 14.97 -0.35
CA ALA A 55 -5.46 15.27 0.30
C ALA A 55 -6.48 14.12 0.20
N SER A 56 -6.47 13.37 -0.89
CA SER A 56 -7.36 12.21 -1.08
C SER A 56 -6.76 11.17 -2.01
N VAL A 57 -7.30 9.94 -1.96
CA VAL A 57 -6.78 8.78 -2.68
C VAL A 57 -7.93 7.90 -3.18
N VAL A 58 -7.86 7.51 -4.45
CA VAL A 58 -8.65 6.39 -5.00
C VAL A 58 -7.85 5.11 -4.79
N ILE A 59 -8.42 4.16 -4.07
CA ILE A 59 -7.80 2.86 -3.76
C ILE A 59 -8.52 1.79 -4.57
N LYS A 60 -7.78 1.08 -5.41
CA LYS A 60 -8.30 -0.06 -6.18
C LYS A 60 -7.46 -1.30 -5.89
N THR A 61 -8.09 -2.47 -5.90
CA THR A 61 -7.37 -3.74 -5.88
C THR A 61 -6.59 -3.89 -7.17
N ASP A 62 -5.41 -4.50 -7.08
CA ASP A 62 -4.76 -5.03 -8.28
C ASP A 62 -5.52 -6.27 -8.78
N GLU A 63 -5.38 -6.59 -10.07
CA GLU A 63 -6.14 -7.67 -10.70
C GLU A 63 -5.96 -9.00 -9.95
N GLY A 64 -7.07 -9.59 -9.50
CA GLY A 64 -7.12 -10.94 -8.91
C GLY A 64 -7.34 -11.04 -7.38
N ASN A 65 -7.95 -10.04 -6.72
CA ASN A 65 -8.29 -10.07 -5.28
C ASN A 65 -7.08 -10.32 -4.35
N LYS A 66 -5.94 -9.69 -4.68
CA LYS A 66 -4.67 -9.87 -3.96
C LYS A 66 -4.51 -8.93 -2.77
N ASP A 67 -5.54 -8.17 -2.46
CA ASP A 67 -5.69 -7.29 -1.32
C ASP A 67 -6.20 -8.02 -0.06
N PHE A 68 -6.58 -9.30 -0.18
CA PHE A 68 -7.08 -10.07 0.96
C PHE A 68 -6.08 -10.05 2.13
N GLY A 69 -6.50 -9.48 3.25
CA GLY A 69 -5.68 -9.40 4.45
C GLY A 69 -4.73 -8.21 4.54
N ASN A 70 -4.75 -7.31 3.55
CA ASN A 70 -3.93 -6.10 3.56
C ASN A 70 -4.81 -4.86 3.74
N VAL A 71 -4.19 -3.74 4.11
CA VAL A 71 -4.86 -2.43 4.20
C VAL A 71 -3.89 -1.31 3.86
N VAL A 72 -4.38 -0.23 3.27
CA VAL A 72 -3.59 1.00 3.11
C VAL A 72 -3.77 1.83 4.37
N VAL A 73 -2.69 2.17 5.06
CA VAL A 73 -2.71 3.00 6.27
C VAL A 73 -2.17 4.39 5.94
N PHE A 74 -2.95 5.41 6.27
CA PHE A 74 -2.57 6.82 6.14
C PHE A 74 -2.16 7.41 7.48
N PHE A 75 -1.16 8.29 7.45
CA PHE A 75 -0.56 8.92 8.62
C PHE A 75 -0.53 10.44 8.47
N GLU A 76 -0.69 11.15 9.59
CA GLU A 76 -0.57 12.63 9.63
C GLU A 76 0.87 13.07 9.35
N GLY A 77 1.83 12.34 9.91
CA GLY A 77 3.26 12.57 9.75
C GLY A 77 3.81 12.02 8.43
N ASP A 78 5.06 12.35 8.15
CA ASP A 78 5.74 11.89 6.93
C ASP A 78 6.54 10.60 7.14
N ASP A 79 6.44 9.94 8.29
CA ASP A 79 7.32 8.85 8.72
C ASP A 79 6.64 7.50 8.97
N CYS A 80 5.37 7.36 8.62
CA CYS A 80 4.55 6.15 8.82
C CYS A 80 4.63 5.57 10.25
N LYS A 81 4.83 6.42 11.26
CA LYS A 81 4.83 5.94 12.65
C LYS A 81 3.42 5.54 13.08
N PRO A 82 3.24 4.35 13.70
CA PRO A 82 1.94 3.92 14.20
C PRO A 82 1.27 4.91 15.17
N SER A 83 2.05 5.71 15.90
CA SER A 83 1.53 6.76 16.78
C SER A 83 0.80 7.90 16.05
N ASN A 84 0.99 8.01 14.73
CA ASN A 84 0.50 9.10 13.89
C ASN A 84 -0.52 8.59 12.84
N ILE A 85 -1.08 7.39 13.02
CA ILE A 85 -2.15 6.88 12.16
C ILE A 85 -3.33 7.85 12.26
N MET A 86 -3.86 8.24 11.10
CA MET A 86 -4.99 9.14 11.02
C MET A 86 -6.24 8.45 11.55
N GLN A 87 -7.17 9.23 12.13
CA GLN A 87 -8.51 8.73 12.40
C GLN A 87 -9.13 8.24 11.08
N ASP A 88 -9.66 7.01 11.08
CA ASP A 88 -10.16 6.34 9.87
C ASP A 88 -9.12 6.24 8.72
N GLY A 89 -7.83 6.27 9.08
CA GLY A 89 -6.70 6.18 8.15
C GLY A 89 -6.40 4.77 7.67
N ALA A 90 -6.99 3.74 8.29
CA ALA A 90 -6.98 2.39 7.78
C ALA A 90 -8.05 2.26 6.68
N ALA A 91 -7.59 2.34 5.44
CA ALA A 91 -8.42 2.48 4.26
C ALA A 91 -8.38 1.21 3.41
N PHE A 92 -9.55 0.61 3.19
CA PHE A 92 -9.74 -0.52 2.29
C PHE A 92 -10.16 -0.02 0.90
N VAL A 93 -10.40 -0.96 -0.02
CA VAL A 93 -11.06 -0.64 -1.28
C VAL A 93 -12.49 -0.17 -0.98
N PHE A 94 -12.80 1.05 -1.37
CA PHE A 94 -14.13 1.62 -1.22
C PHE A 94 -14.93 1.41 -2.52
N GLU A 95 -16.17 0.94 -2.40
CA GLU A 95 -17.11 0.88 -3.54
C GLU A 95 -17.36 2.28 -4.13
N ASP A 96 -17.34 3.30 -3.26
CA ASP A 96 -17.51 4.72 -3.60
C ASP A 96 -16.20 5.38 -4.12
N GLY A 97 -15.10 4.64 -4.04
CA GLY A 97 -13.86 4.88 -4.76
C GLY A 97 -12.91 5.96 -4.22
N CYS A 98 -13.20 6.67 -3.13
CA CYS A 98 -12.32 7.75 -2.66
C CYS A 98 -12.22 7.88 -1.13
N TRP A 99 -10.99 7.84 -0.61
CA TRP A 99 -10.65 8.21 0.76
C TRP A 99 -10.12 9.65 0.82
N THR A 100 -10.44 10.40 1.88
CA THR A 100 -10.02 11.81 2.05
C THR A 100 -9.46 12.03 3.46
N GLY A 101 -8.32 12.70 3.58
CA GLY A 101 -7.72 12.94 4.90
C GLY A 101 -6.61 13.98 5.02
N ASN A 102 -6.03 14.56 3.96
CA ASN A 102 -4.82 15.41 4.09
C ASN A 102 -3.65 14.67 4.78
N TYR A 103 -3.17 13.60 4.14
CA TYR A 103 -2.16 12.71 4.68
C TYR A 103 -0.73 13.22 4.45
N GLY A 104 0.17 12.90 5.37
CA GLY A 104 1.61 13.12 5.25
C GLY A 104 2.35 11.92 4.65
N SER A 105 1.93 10.71 4.98
CA SER A 105 2.53 9.49 4.44
C SER A 105 1.52 8.35 4.41
N PHE A 106 1.86 7.28 3.70
CA PHE A 106 1.05 6.08 3.66
C PHE A 106 1.88 4.81 3.47
N GLU A 107 1.36 3.68 3.93
CA GLU A 107 1.99 2.37 3.80
C GLU A 107 0.92 1.28 3.63
N VAL A 108 1.27 0.13 3.06
CA VAL A 108 0.38 -1.03 3.03
C VAL A 108 0.80 -2.00 4.12
N TRP A 109 -0.13 -2.33 5.02
CA TRP A 109 0.11 -3.26 6.12
C TRP A 109 -0.58 -4.59 5.86
N ASP A 110 0.06 -5.67 6.33
CA ASP A 110 -0.50 -7.02 6.39
C ASP A 110 -1.14 -7.23 7.76
N LEU A 111 -2.45 -7.43 7.78
CA LEU A 111 -3.24 -7.61 9.01
C LEU A 111 -3.11 -9.03 9.60
N TRP A 112 -2.54 -9.99 8.85
CA TRP A 112 -2.36 -11.37 9.29
C TRP A 112 -0.99 -11.62 9.93
N LYS A 113 -0.06 -10.68 9.82
CA LYS A 113 1.14 -10.65 10.66
C LYS A 113 0.78 -10.20 12.07
N VAL A 114 0.09 -11.08 12.80
CA VAL A 114 0.13 -11.05 14.26
C VAL A 114 1.42 -11.75 14.65
N GLU A 115 2.52 -11.00 14.79
CA GLU A 115 3.69 -11.54 15.47
C GLU A 115 3.28 -11.73 16.94
N GLY A 116 3.05 -12.99 17.31
CA GLY A 116 2.76 -13.41 18.69
C GLY A 116 3.99 -13.41 19.58
#